data_AF-A0A947W2X7-F1
#
_entry.id   AF-A0A947W2X7-F1
#
_cell.length_a   1.000
_cell.length_b   1.000
_cell.length_c   1.000
_cell.angle_alpha   90.00
_cell.angle_beta   90.00
_cell.angle_gamma   90.00
#
_symmetry.space_group_name_H-M   'P 1'
#
loop_
_entity.id
_entity.type
_entity.pdbx_description
1 polymer ?
#
loop_
_entity_poly.entity_id
_entity_poly.type
_entity_poly.pdbx_seq_one_letter_code
_entity_poly.pdbx_strand_id
1 'polypeptide(L)'
;MENKYTFLKDRLKVLFALSVKKHDEKGECPDSAEFAALIDGNVSSEKREALFSHVDACPECYHEWLTATAILSDNDKTDVTDRHHHSKTGFFNTYKARFAIATAVAASLVCLIYFNMFTQPSVSTMINRQYQLAMAANHLVKDADRGPDLLIQENNTVNQGYGFAGLSIEKPSPFAQTFISGYNTGSKMLINRETPPDKIADTNKAYFWAGRWFALISYVCKSNDTLPENLWEVQHDTAQWLINDLSRHEKEQNEAVILTRSIQRIDKEMVQKQNGACRMIISELNFVTEGLNASK
;
A
#
# COMPACT_ATOMS: atom_id res chain seq x y z
N MET A 1 25.59 -11.12 2.94
CA MET A 1 25.36 -10.85 1.50
C MET A 1 23.93 -10.38 1.20
N GLU A 2 22.97 -10.49 2.13
CA GLU A 2 21.57 -10.07 1.92
C GLU A 2 21.37 -8.56 1.72
N ASN A 3 22.25 -7.72 2.27
CA ASN A 3 22.07 -6.26 2.24
C ASN A 3 22.26 -5.62 0.84
N LYS A 4 22.91 -6.32 -0.09
CA LYS A 4 23.18 -5.80 -1.44
C LYS A 4 21.97 -5.93 -2.36
N TYR A 5 21.09 -6.89 -2.10
CA TYR A 5 19.90 -7.18 -2.92
C TYR A 5 18.72 -6.25 -2.60
N THR A 6 18.56 -5.84 -1.34
CA THR A 6 17.56 -4.84 -0.92
C THR A 6 17.83 -3.48 -1.55
N PHE A 7 19.10 -3.04 -1.53
CA PHE A 7 19.52 -1.79 -2.17
C PHE A 7 19.23 -1.78 -3.68
N LEU A 8 19.50 -2.89 -4.38
CA LEU A 8 19.22 -3.00 -5.82
C LEU A 8 17.72 -2.95 -6.13
N LYS A 9 16.89 -3.59 -5.29
CA LYS A 9 15.44 -3.66 -5.45
C LYS A 9 14.78 -2.30 -5.23
N ASP A 10 15.27 -1.53 -4.26
CA ASP A 10 14.73 -0.20 -3.99
C ASP A 10 15.22 0.83 -5.02
N ARG A 11 16.46 0.70 -5.49
CA ARG A 11 16.96 1.46 -6.65
C ARG A 11 16.12 1.22 -7.90
N LEU A 12 15.74 -0.04 -8.17
CA LEU A 12 14.92 -0.39 -9.34
C LEU A 12 13.51 0.21 -9.27
N LYS A 13 12.88 0.20 -8.09
CA LYS A 13 11.54 0.80 -7.89
C LYS A 13 11.54 2.30 -8.13
N VAL A 14 12.59 2.99 -7.66
CA VAL A 14 12.73 4.43 -7.83
C VAL A 14 12.98 4.78 -9.30
N LEU A 15 13.86 4.04 -9.99
CA LEU A 15 14.09 4.21 -11.42
C LEU A 15 12.83 3.94 -12.26
N PHE A 16 12.02 2.94 -11.88
CA PHE A 16 10.76 2.65 -12.55
C PHE A 16 9.72 3.77 -12.33
N ALA A 17 9.60 4.27 -11.10
CA ALA A 17 8.68 5.37 -10.77
C ALA A 17 9.02 6.67 -11.52
N LEU A 18 10.31 6.92 -11.77
CA LEU A 18 10.78 8.09 -12.51
C LEU A 18 10.58 7.95 -14.03
N SER A 19 10.64 6.73 -14.57
CA SER A 19 10.44 6.47 -16.00
C SER A 19 9.01 6.67 -16.51
N VAL A 20 8.02 6.79 -15.61
CA VAL A 20 6.59 6.87 -15.94
C VAL A 20 6.10 8.31 -16.11
N LYS A 21 6.83 9.33 -15.62
CA LYS A 21 6.47 10.73 -15.85
C LYS A 21 6.95 11.16 -17.24
N LYS A 22 6.02 11.61 -18.10
CA LYS A 22 6.36 12.33 -19.33
C LYS A 22 7.17 13.57 -18.95
N HIS A 23 8.40 13.63 -19.43
CA HIS A 23 9.29 14.77 -19.24
C HIS A 23 8.81 15.90 -20.15
N ASP A 24 8.25 16.95 -19.57
CA ASP A 24 8.05 18.22 -20.26
C ASP A 24 9.40 18.89 -20.55
N GLU A 25 9.44 19.72 -21.60
CA GLU A 25 10.65 20.33 -22.15
C GLU A 25 11.48 21.05 -21.07
N LYS A 26 12.73 20.60 -20.90
CA LYS A 26 13.62 21.03 -19.81
C LYS A 26 14.26 22.38 -20.13
N GLY A 27 14.41 23.22 -19.10
CA GLY A 27 15.44 24.26 -19.09
C GLY A 27 16.85 23.66 -19.07
N GLU A 28 17.88 24.49 -19.24
CA GLU A 28 19.29 24.07 -19.15
C GLU A 28 19.58 23.37 -17.80
N CYS A 29 20.43 22.34 -17.84
CA CYS A 29 20.85 21.64 -16.63
C CYS A 29 21.68 22.58 -15.76
N PRO A 30 21.54 22.52 -14.42
CA PRO A 30 22.35 23.32 -13.51
C PRO A 30 23.83 23.00 -13.69
N ASP A 31 24.69 24.00 -13.50
CA ASP A 31 26.12 23.78 -13.59
C ASP A 31 26.64 22.95 -12.40
N SER A 32 27.85 22.42 -12.52
CA SER A 32 28.46 21.60 -11.48
C SER A 32 28.65 22.31 -10.14
N ALA A 33 28.77 23.65 -10.14
CA ALA A 33 28.98 24.43 -8.91
C ALA A 33 27.66 24.63 -8.15
N GLU A 34 26.55 24.88 -8.86
CA GLU A 34 25.20 24.93 -8.29
C GLU A 34 24.78 23.58 -7.72
N PHE A 35 25.14 22.50 -8.42
CA PHE A 35 24.86 21.15 -7.99
C PHE A 35 25.65 20.74 -6.74
N ALA A 36 26.93 21.11 -6.67
CA ALA A 36 27.74 20.93 -5.47
C ALA A 36 27.17 21.73 -4.28
N ALA A 37 26.78 22.99 -4.51
CA ALA A 37 26.17 23.83 -3.48
C ALA A 37 24.83 23.27 -2.97
N LEU A 38 24.05 22.59 -3.83
CA LEU A 38 22.84 21.86 -3.44
C LEU A 38 23.15 20.71 -2.48
N ILE A 39 24.16 19.91 -2.80
CA ILE A 39 24.58 18.75 -2.01
C ILE A 39 25.14 19.18 -0.65
N ASP A 40 25.94 20.25 -0.63
CA ASP A 40 26.52 20.81 0.60
C ASP A 40 25.49 21.57 1.46
N GLY A 41 24.25 21.72 0.99
CA GLY A 41 23.19 22.49 1.65
C GLY A 41 23.41 24.01 1.64
N ASN A 42 24.38 24.50 0.86
CA ASN A 42 24.78 25.90 0.76
C ASN A 42 24.04 26.66 -0.36
N VAL A 43 22.72 26.45 -0.44
CA VAL A 43 21.81 27.14 -1.35
C VAL A 43 20.61 27.69 -0.58
N SER A 44 20.12 28.85 -1.02
CA SER A 44 18.89 29.44 -0.49
C SER A 44 17.70 28.49 -0.65
N SER A 45 16.69 28.62 0.21
CA SER A 45 15.50 27.74 0.17
C SER A 45 14.78 27.77 -1.17
N GLU A 46 14.64 28.95 -1.77
CA GLU A 46 14.00 29.15 -3.08
C GLU A 46 14.78 28.46 -4.21
N LYS A 47 16.12 28.63 -4.24
CA LYS A 47 16.98 27.99 -5.24
C LYS A 47 17.03 26.48 -5.06
N ARG A 48 16.97 26.01 -3.81
CA ARG A 48 16.93 24.57 -3.47
C ARG A 48 15.67 23.90 -4.00
N GLU A 49 14.50 24.52 -3.85
CA GLU A 49 13.23 24.00 -4.37
C GLU A 49 13.24 23.95 -5.90
N ALA A 50 13.74 24.99 -6.56
CA ALA A 50 13.88 25.02 -8.01
C ALA A 50 14.82 23.92 -8.54
N LEU A 51 15.96 23.70 -7.87
CA LEU A 51 16.90 22.64 -8.23
C LEU A 51 16.34 21.23 -8.00
N PHE A 52 15.61 20.99 -6.92
CA PHE A 52 14.94 19.68 -6.71
C PHE A 52 13.83 19.43 -7.73
N SER A 53 13.06 20.46 -8.08
CA SER A 53 12.08 20.36 -9.15
C SER A 53 12.72 19.98 -10.49
N HIS A 54 13.90 20.56 -10.80
CA HIS A 54 14.67 20.18 -12.00
C HIS A 54 15.21 18.75 -11.89
N VAL A 55 15.78 18.35 -10.75
CA VAL A 55 16.30 17.00 -10.52
C VAL A 55 15.22 15.94 -10.67
N ASP A 56 14.00 16.19 -10.18
CA ASP A 56 12.85 15.30 -10.36
C ASP A 56 12.41 15.18 -11.83
N ALA A 57 12.61 16.23 -12.61
CA ALA A 57 12.27 16.29 -14.03
C ALA A 57 13.40 15.84 -14.96
N CYS A 58 14.66 15.77 -14.49
CA CYS A 58 15.83 15.50 -15.32
C CYS A 58 16.55 14.21 -14.90
N PRO A 59 16.45 13.11 -15.69
CA PRO A 59 17.10 11.84 -15.35
C PRO A 59 18.62 11.91 -15.22
N GLU A 60 19.28 12.78 -15.99
CA GLU A 60 20.74 12.97 -15.94
C GLU A 60 21.16 13.61 -14.60
N CYS A 61 20.56 14.76 -14.25
CA CYS A 61 20.80 15.40 -12.95
C CYS A 61 20.38 14.49 -11.79
N TYR A 62 19.32 13.71 -11.92
CA TYR A 62 18.93 12.74 -10.90
C TYR A 62 20.00 11.67 -10.68
N HIS A 63 20.58 11.14 -11.76
CA HIS A 63 21.65 10.15 -11.66
C HIS A 63 22.92 10.74 -11.02
N GLU A 64 23.30 11.97 -11.39
CA GLU A 64 24.43 12.67 -10.77
C GLU A 64 24.19 12.92 -9.28
N TRP A 65 22.98 13.30 -8.89
CA TRP A 65 22.60 13.51 -7.50
C TRP A 65 22.74 12.22 -6.67
N LEU A 66 22.21 11.11 -7.18
CA LEU A 66 22.35 9.80 -6.53
C LEU A 66 23.80 9.36 -6.41
N THR A 67 24.61 9.64 -7.44
CA THR A 67 26.04 9.27 -7.44
C THR A 67 26.80 10.08 -6.39
N ALA A 68 26.58 11.39 -6.35
CA ALA A 68 27.25 12.28 -5.40
C ALA A 68 26.85 11.99 -3.94
N THR A 69 25.57 11.74 -3.68
CA THR A 69 25.08 11.38 -2.34
C THR A 69 25.60 10.01 -1.87
N ALA A 70 25.76 9.04 -2.78
CA ALA A 70 26.36 7.75 -2.45
C ALA A 70 27.84 7.92 -2.03
N ILE A 71 28.63 8.72 -2.76
CA ILE A 71 30.03 8.99 -2.43
C ILE A 71 30.16 9.64 -1.04
N LEU A 72 29.30 10.61 -0.72
CA LEU A 72 29.31 11.26 0.60
C LEU A 72 28.94 10.28 1.73
N SER A 73 27.98 9.39 1.49
CA SER A 73 27.55 8.39 2.47
C SER A 73 28.61 7.32 2.79
N ASP A 74 29.55 7.10 1.87
CA ASP A 74 30.67 6.18 2.06
C ASP A 74 31.84 6.85 2.78
N ASN A 75 32.07 8.15 2.54
CA ASN A 75 33.11 8.92 3.23
C ASN A 75 32.82 9.11 4.74
N ASP A 76 31.54 9.22 5.13
CA ASP A 76 31.14 9.30 6.54
C ASP A 76 31.44 8.02 7.34
N LYS A 77 31.74 6.89 6.68
CA LYS A 77 32.06 5.62 7.34
C LYS A 77 33.55 5.37 7.53
N THR A 78 34.42 6.18 6.95
CA THR A 78 35.86 5.91 6.91
C THR A 78 36.74 6.86 7.72
N ASP A 79 36.19 7.81 8.48
CA ASP A 79 37.03 8.80 9.20
C ASP A 79 36.71 8.95 10.70
N VAL A 80 36.68 7.82 11.44
CA VAL A 80 36.71 7.79 12.92
C VAL A 80 38.02 7.22 13.48
N THR A 81 39.06 7.10 12.65
CA THR A 81 40.42 6.82 13.15
C THR A 81 41.39 7.81 12.54
N ASP A 82 42.04 8.58 13.41
CA ASP A 82 43.17 9.47 13.16
C ASP A 82 42.90 10.91 12.72
N ARG A 83 42.34 11.68 13.66
CA ARG A 83 42.88 13.03 13.93
C ARG A 83 43.39 13.13 15.36
N HIS A 84 44.63 12.71 15.54
CA HIS A 84 45.53 13.25 16.56
C HIS A 84 45.76 14.75 16.29
N HIS A 85 44.90 15.60 16.83
CA HIS A 85 45.32 16.93 17.23
C HIS A 85 45.15 17.06 18.75
N HIS A 86 46.30 17.19 19.41
CA HIS A 86 46.45 17.52 20.80
C HIS A 86 45.57 18.71 21.19
N SER A 87 44.40 18.45 21.77
CA SER A 87 43.74 19.39 22.67
C SER A 87 43.83 18.82 24.08
N LYS A 88 44.47 19.59 24.96
CA LYS A 88 44.77 19.22 26.33
C LYS A 88 43.47 19.04 27.11
N THR A 89 43.22 17.80 27.52
CA THR A 89 42.79 17.42 28.87
C THR A 89 41.73 18.32 29.54
N GLY A 90 40.47 18.01 29.28
CA GLY A 90 39.38 18.15 30.26
C GLY A 90 38.79 16.77 30.47
N PHE A 91 39.20 16.10 31.56
CA PHE A 91 38.83 14.74 31.93
C PHE A 91 37.34 14.67 32.32
N PHE A 92 36.43 14.80 31.35
CA PHE A 92 35.00 14.64 31.58
C PHE A 92 34.63 13.16 31.52
N ASN A 93 34.77 12.52 32.68
CA ASN A 93 33.96 11.43 33.21
C ASN A 93 33.33 10.48 32.16
N THR A 94 34.12 9.48 31.74
CA THR A 94 33.84 8.44 30.73
C THR A 94 32.52 7.69 30.93
N TYR A 95 31.94 7.72 32.13
CA TYR A 95 30.61 7.17 32.39
C TYR A 95 29.48 7.98 31.74
N LYS A 96 29.58 9.31 31.71
CA LYS A 96 28.53 10.17 31.12
C LYS A 96 28.42 10.00 29.60
N ALA A 97 29.56 9.81 28.92
CA ALA A 97 29.59 9.56 27.48
C ALA A 97 28.96 8.22 27.09
N ARG A 98 29.20 7.16 27.89
CA ARG A 98 28.58 5.84 27.66
C ARG A 98 27.07 5.85 27.87
N PHE A 99 26.59 6.60 28.87
CA PHE A 99 25.15 6.79 29.07
C PHE A 99 24.51 7.59 27.92
N ALA A 100 25.16 8.64 27.42
CA ALA A 100 24.65 9.44 26.31
C ALA A 100 24.47 8.61 25.02
N ILE A 101 25.44 7.76 24.68
CA ILE A 101 25.35 6.89 23.49
C ILE A 101 24.24 5.85 23.67
N ALA A 102 24.15 5.22 24.84
CA ALA A 102 23.09 4.25 25.12
C ALA A 102 21.69 4.90 25.03
N THR A 103 21.53 6.13 25.52
CA THR A 103 20.25 6.86 25.40
C THR A 103 19.91 7.25 23.97
N ALA A 104 20.89 7.61 23.14
CA ALA A 104 20.67 7.95 21.74
C ALA A 104 20.25 6.71 20.91
N VAL A 105 20.87 5.56 21.17
CA VAL A 105 20.49 4.28 20.53
C VAL A 105 19.10 3.85 20.98
N ALA A 106 18.77 3.98 22.27
CA ALA A 106 17.44 3.68 22.77
C ALA A 106 16.38 4.62 22.19
N ALA A 107 16.65 5.93 22.12
CA ALA A 107 15.72 6.90 21.54
C ALA A 107 15.51 6.68 20.04
N SER A 108 16.55 6.36 19.28
CA SER A 108 16.43 6.05 17.84
C SER A 108 15.66 4.76 17.59
N LEU A 109 15.85 3.72 18.41
CA LEU A 109 15.02 2.51 18.37
C LEU A 109 13.55 2.81 18.69
N VAL A 110 13.28 3.62 19.72
CA VAL A 110 11.91 4.04 20.06
C VAL A 110 11.30 4.86 18.93
N CYS A 111 12.04 5.78 18.31
CA CYS A 111 11.57 6.54 17.16
C CYS A 111 11.31 5.65 15.94
N LEU A 112 12.16 4.65 15.65
CA LEU A 112 11.94 3.71 14.55
C LEU A 112 10.73 2.82 14.80
N ILE A 113 10.54 2.33 16.03
CA ILE A 113 9.38 1.54 16.41
C ILE A 113 8.12 2.41 16.35
N TYR A 114 8.15 3.62 16.91
CA TYR A 114 7.03 4.56 16.87
C TYR A 114 6.67 4.93 15.43
N PHE A 115 7.65 5.27 14.60
CA PHE A 115 7.39 5.65 13.21
C PHE A 115 6.80 4.48 12.43
N ASN A 116 7.34 3.26 12.54
CA ASN A 116 6.77 2.09 11.87
C ASN A 116 5.39 1.69 12.40
N MET A 117 5.13 1.87 13.70
CA MET A 117 3.86 1.49 14.33
C MET A 117 2.75 2.50 14.03
N PHE A 118 3.07 3.78 13.89
CA PHE A 118 2.11 4.85 13.61
C PHE A 118 1.96 5.20 12.12
N THR A 119 2.88 4.76 11.26
CA THR A 119 2.76 4.91 9.80
C THR A 119 2.25 3.64 9.12
N GLN A 120 1.35 2.90 9.77
CA GLN A 120 0.65 1.85 9.04
C GLN A 120 -0.09 2.50 7.86
N PRO A 121 0.16 2.03 6.63
CA PRO A 121 -0.50 2.58 5.46
C PRO A 121 -2.01 2.48 5.68
N SER A 122 -2.74 3.55 5.35
CA SER A 122 -4.19 3.52 5.44
C SER A 122 -4.72 2.34 4.62
N VAL A 123 -5.83 1.72 5.04
CA VAL A 123 -6.39 0.58 4.32
C VAL A 123 -6.75 0.90 2.88
N SER A 124 -7.13 2.15 2.62
CA SER A 124 -7.23 2.67 1.25
C SER A 124 -5.94 2.45 0.46
N THR A 125 -4.80 2.82 1.03
CA THR A 125 -3.47 2.68 0.42
C THR A 125 -3.10 1.20 0.25
N MET A 126 -3.36 0.36 1.25
CA MET A 126 -3.09 -1.08 1.16
C MET A 126 -3.89 -1.73 0.05
N ILE A 127 -5.21 -1.53 0.03
CA ILE A 127 -6.10 -2.07 -0.99
C ILE A 127 -5.72 -1.51 -2.36
N ASN A 128 -5.57 -0.19 -2.52
CA ASN A 128 -5.19 0.41 -3.80
C ASN A 128 -3.86 -0.15 -4.33
N ARG A 129 -2.86 -0.33 -3.47
CA ARG A 129 -1.58 -0.94 -3.84
C ARG A 129 -1.75 -2.36 -4.36
N GLN A 130 -2.64 -3.15 -3.77
CA GLN A 130 -2.92 -4.52 -4.23
C GLN A 130 -3.61 -4.54 -5.58
N TYR A 131 -4.56 -3.63 -5.84
CA TYR A 131 -5.13 -3.45 -7.18
C TYR A 131 -4.06 -3.07 -8.19
N GLN A 132 -3.14 -2.16 -7.84
CA GLN A 132 -2.03 -1.77 -8.71
C GLN A 132 -1.09 -2.95 -8.99
N LEU A 133 -0.77 -3.79 -7.99
CA LEU A 133 0.04 -4.99 -8.18
C LEU A 133 -0.67 -6.01 -9.07
N ALA A 134 -1.96 -6.25 -8.87
CA ALA A 134 -2.77 -7.12 -9.71
C ALA A 134 -2.81 -6.63 -11.17
N MET A 135 -2.96 -5.33 -11.40
CA MET A 135 -2.92 -4.75 -12.75
C MET A 135 -1.51 -4.78 -13.37
N ALA A 136 -0.48 -4.41 -12.60
CA ALA A 136 0.92 -4.34 -13.05
C ALA A 136 1.51 -5.72 -13.36
N ALA A 137 0.99 -6.78 -12.74
CA ALA A 137 1.34 -8.15 -13.07
C ALA A 137 1.03 -8.51 -14.54
N ASN A 138 0.38 -7.65 -15.34
CA ASN A 138 0.27 -7.73 -16.82
C ASN A 138 -0.32 -9.05 -17.39
N HIS A 139 -0.69 -10.00 -16.55
CA HIS A 139 -1.10 -11.36 -16.90
C HIS A 139 -2.60 -11.55 -16.65
N LEU A 140 -3.14 -10.98 -15.56
CA LEU A 140 -4.59 -10.89 -15.29
C LEU A 140 -5.38 -10.19 -16.41
N VAL A 141 -4.70 -9.34 -17.19
CA VAL A 141 -5.26 -8.53 -18.29
C VAL A 141 -5.48 -9.35 -19.55
N LYS A 142 -4.71 -10.42 -19.80
CA LYS A 142 -4.86 -11.19 -21.05
C LYS A 142 -6.17 -11.98 -21.10
N ASP A 143 -6.78 -12.22 -19.94
CA ASP A 143 -8.14 -12.76 -19.80
C ASP A 143 -9.17 -11.66 -19.46
N ALA A 144 -8.90 -10.37 -19.72
CA ALA A 144 -9.89 -9.29 -19.50
C ALA A 144 -11.18 -9.50 -20.32
N ASP A 145 -11.10 -10.18 -21.47
CA ASP A 145 -12.27 -10.60 -22.25
C ASP A 145 -13.13 -11.65 -21.51
N ARG A 146 -12.54 -12.39 -20.56
CA ARG A 146 -13.24 -13.26 -19.59
C ARG A 146 -13.50 -12.58 -18.25
N GLY A 147 -13.04 -11.34 -18.05
CA GLY A 147 -13.30 -10.56 -16.84
C GLY A 147 -14.78 -10.57 -16.43
N PRO A 148 -15.73 -10.46 -17.39
CA PRO A 148 -17.14 -10.69 -17.12
C PRO A 148 -17.42 -12.10 -16.59
N ASP A 149 -16.95 -13.17 -17.25
CA ASP A 149 -17.16 -14.59 -16.88
C ASP A 149 -16.52 -14.98 -15.53
N LEU A 150 -15.42 -14.31 -15.18
CA LEU A 150 -14.69 -14.48 -13.93
C LEU A 150 -15.37 -13.73 -12.79
N LEU A 151 -16.18 -12.73 -13.06
CA LEU A 151 -17.10 -12.21 -12.07
C LEU A 151 -18.32 -13.14 -12.05
N ILE A 152 -19.08 -13.14 -10.95
CA ILE A 152 -20.33 -13.90 -10.95
C ILE A 152 -21.21 -13.19 -11.99
N GLN A 153 -21.26 -13.72 -13.22
CA GLN A 153 -22.05 -13.12 -14.29
C GLN A 153 -23.50 -13.14 -13.88
N GLU A 154 -23.97 -11.94 -13.56
CA GLU A 154 -25.34 -11.53 -13.62
C GLU A 154 -25.90 -11.92 -14.99
N ASN A 155 -26.74 -12.95 -15.03
CA ASN A 155 -27.67 -13.10 -16.14
C ASN A 155 -28.65 -11.92 -16.12
N ASN A 156 -28.27 -10.80 -16.77
CA ASN A 156 -29.09 -9.68 -17.29
C ASN A 156 -30.25 -9.10 -16.44
N THR A 157 -30.41 -9.49 -15.19
CA THR A 157 -31.30 -8.81 -14.25
C THR A 157 -30.42 -7.99 -13.33
N VAL A 158 -30.41 -6.69 -13.60
CA VAL A 158 -29.77 -5.55 -12.91
C VAL A 158 -30.07 -5.50 -11.38
N ASN A 159 -30.71 -6.51 -10.80
CA ASN A 159 -31.23 -6.54 -9.44
C ASN A 159 -30.69 -7.70 -8.58
N GLN A 160 -29.75 -8.53 -9.05
CA GLN A 160 -29.13 -9.58 -8.23
C GLN A 160 -27.78 -9.12 -7.66
N GLY A 161 -27.79 -7.96 -6.98
CA GLY A 161 -26.62 -7.52 -6.23
C GLY A 161 -26.25 -8.56 -5.17
N TYR A 162 -24.96 -8.88 -5.07
CA TYR A 162 -24.21 -9.72 -4.11
C TYR A 162 -24.82 -9.85 -2.71
N GLY A 163 -25.99 -10.48 -2.61
CA GLY A 163 -26.68 -10.70 -1.35
C GLY A 163 -27.54 -9.57 -0.84
N PHE A 164 -27.84 -8.61 -1.70
CA PHE A 164 -28.79 -7.56 -1.40
C PHE A 164 -30.03 -7.65 -2.29
N ALA A 165 -30.24 -8.77 -2.96
CA ALA A 165 -31.40 -9.06 -3.80
C ALA A 165 -32.75 -8.97 -3.06
N GLY A 166 -32.77 -9.03 -1.73
CA GLY A 166 -33.97 -8.73 -0.93
C GLY A 166 -34.29 -7.23 -0.81
N LEU A 167 -33.60 -6.36 -1.54
CA LEU A 167 -33.95 -4.95 -1.63
C LEU A 167 -35.19 -4.86 -2.50
N SER A 168 -36.36 -4.92 -1.85
CA SER A 168 -37.55 -4.30 -2.43
C SER A 168 -37.12 -2.94 -2.99
N ILE A 169 -37.46 -2.73 -4.25
CA ILE A 169 -36.91 -1.76 -5.21
C ILE A 169 -36.97 -0.30 -4.71
N GLU A 170 -37.58 -0.03 -3.56
CA GLU A 170 -37.79 1.32 -3.09
C GLU A 170 -36.54 1.97 -2.49
N LYS A 171 -35.86 1.41 -1.47
CA LYS A 171 -34.65 2.05 -0.86
C LYS A 171 -33.71 1.07 -0.12
N PRO A 172 -32.47 0.84 -0.62
CA PRO A 172 -31.46 0.14 0.15
C PRO A 172 -30.99 0.89 1.39
N SER A 173 -30.63 0.17 2.44
CA SER A 173 -29.97 0.76 3.61
C SER A 173 -28.66 1.43 3.16
N PRO A 174 -28.27 2.58 3.73
CA PRO A 174 -27.03 3.25 3.35
C PRO A 174 -25.81 2.33 3.41
N PHE A 175 -25.76 1.39 4.36
CA PHE A 175 -24.67 0.43 4.49
C PHE A 175 -24.61 -0.58 3.34
N ALA A 176 -25.76 -1.10 2.92
CA ALA A 176 -25.85 -1.96 1.73
C ALA A 176 -25.40 -1.21 0.48
N GLN A 177 -25.84 0.05 0.30
CA GLN A 177 -25.40 0.87 -0.84
C GLN A 177 -23.89 1.08 -0.84
N THR A 178 -23.32 1.39 0.33
CA THR A 178 -21.88 1.61 0.48
C THR A 178 -21.07 0.34 0.16
N PHE A 179 -21.51 -0.83 0.64
CA PHE A 179 -20.85 -2.10 0.32
C PHE A 179 -20.92 -2.41 -1.19
N ILE A 180 -22.12 -2.33 -1.78
CA ILE A 180 -22.34 -2.59 -3.21
C ILE A 180 -21.49 -1.63 -4.06
N SER A 181 -21.44 -0.35 -3.67
CA SER A 181 -20.60 0.65 -4.33
C SER A 181 -19.12 0.28 -4.29
N GLY A 182 -18.63 -0.17 -3.12
CA GLY A 182 -17.27 -0.67 -2.96
C GLY A 182 -16.97 -1.87 -3.86
N TYR A 183 -17.85 -2.87 -3.86
CA TYR A 183 -17.71 -4.05 -4.72
C TYR A 183 -17.65 -3.69 -6.20
N ASN A 184 -18.63 -2.90 -6.69
CA ASN A 184 -18.73 -2.49 -8.09
C ASN A 184 -17.52 -1.65 -8.52
N THR A 185 -17.07 -0.75 -7.64
CA THR A 185 -15.85 0.03 -7.89
C THR A 185 -14.65 -0.91 -8.02
N GLY A 186 -14.45 -1.83 -7.07
CA GLY A 186 -13.36 -2.80 -7.14
C GLY A 186 -13.37 -3.62 -8.43
N SER A 187 -14.55 -4.15 -8.79
CA SER A 187 -14.75 -4.87 -10.05
C SER A 187 -14.34 -4.05 -11.27
N LYS A 188 -14.83 -2.80 -11.40
CA LYS A 188 -14.46 -1.90 -12.50
C LYS A 188 -12.97 -1.56 -12.53
N MET A 189 -12.31 -1.45 -11.38
CA MET A 189 -10.86 -1.24 -11.34
C MET A 189 -10.10 -2.44 -11.93
N LEU A 190 -10.58 -3.67 -11.73
CA LEU A 190 -9.92 -4.87 -12.27
C LEU A 190 -10.20 -5.05 -13.77
N ILE A 191 -11.44 -4.82 -14.20
CA ILE A 191 -11.83 -4.99 -15.62
C ILE A 191 -11.41 -3.78 -16.47
N ASN A 192 -11.82 -2.57 -16.06
CA ASN A 192 -11.74 -1.35 -16.87
C ASN A 192 -10.54 -0.47 -16.50
N ARG A 193 -9.78 -0.81 -15.44
CA ARG A 193 -8.67 0.00 -14.91
C ARG A 193 -9.08 1.41 -14.52
N GLU A 194 -10.33 1.58 -14.12
CA GLU A 194 -10.82 2.87 -13.64
C GLU A 194 -10.06 3.29 -12.37
N THR A 195 -9.84 4.59 -12.20
CA THR A 195 -9.32 5.12 -10.94
C THR A 195 -10.42 5.11 -9.88
N PRO A 196 -10.10 4.80 -8.61
CA PRO A 196 -11.09 4.88 -7.56
C PRO A 196 -11.59 6.33 -7.41
N PRO A 197 -12.83 6.53 -6.95
CA PRO A 197 -13.34 7.88 -6.70
C PRO A 197 -12.50 8.59 -5.62
N ASP A 198 -12.16 9.86 -5.85
CA ASP A 198 -11.34 10.67 -4.94
C ASP A 198 -11.94 10.85 -3.55
N LYS A 199 -13.27 10.75 -3.45
CA LYS A 199 -14.02 10.89 -2.21
C LYS A 199 -14.97 9.73 -2.04
N ILE A 200 -14.68 8.92 -1.03
CA ILE A 200 -15.63 7.96 -0.46
C ILE A 200 -16.30 8.70 0.69
N ALA A 201 -17.64 8.81 0.63
CA ALA A 201 -18.40 9.43 1.71
C ALA A 201 -18.02 8.77 3.05
N ASP A 202 -17.92 9.58 4.12
CA ASP A 202 -17.53 9.08 5.46
C ASP A 202 -18.51 8.05 6.02
N THR A 203 -19.72 7.98 5.46
CA THR A 203 -20.73 6.97 5.76
C THR A 203 -20.18 5.57 5.52
N ASN A 204 -19.76 4.95 6.63
CA ASN A 204 -19.35 3.58 6.80
C ASN A 204 -18.28 3.06 5.81
N LYS A 205 -17.13 3.77 5.77
CA LYS A 205 -15.93 3.41 4.99
C LYS A 205 -15.55 1.92 5.10
N ALA A 206 -15.72 1.30 6.26
CA ALA A 206 -15.47 -0.13 6.48
C ALA A 206 -16.19 -1.01 5.44
N TYR A 207 -17.46 -0.74 5.17
CA TYR A 207 -18.29 -1.50 4.23
C TYR A 207 -17.83 -1.30 2.79
N PHE A 208 -17.45 -0.07 2.42
CA PHE A 208 -16.91 0.20 1.09
C PHE A 208 -15.61 -0.57 0.85
N TRP A 209 -14.70 -0.54 1.82
CA TRP A 209 -13.43 -1.25 1.75
C TRP A 209 -13.60 -2.76 1.79
N ALA A 210 -14.55 -3.27 2.57
CA ALA A 210 -14.93 -4.68 2.57
C ALA A 210 -15.40 -5.11 1.17
N GLY A 211 -16.30 -4.36 0.54
CA GLY A 211 -16.77 -4.64 -0.82
C GLY A 211 -15.62 -4.71 -1.83
N ARG A 212 -14.70 -3.74 -1.79
CA ARG A 212 -13.49 -3.75 -2.64
C ARG A 212 -12.58 -4.93 -2.36
N TRP A 213 -12.39 -5.30 -1.10
CA TRP A 213 -11.56 -6.43 -0.72
C TRP A 213 -12.15 -7.75 -1.21
N PHE A 214 -13.47 -7.95 -1.05
CA PHE A 214 -14.16 -9.14 -1.58
C PHE A 214 -14.06 -9.25 -3.11
N ALA A 215 -14.20 -8.14 -3.83
CA ALA A 215 -14.01 -8.13 -5.29
C ALA A 215 -12.59 -8.60 -5.68
N LEU A 216 -11.58 -8.09 -4.99
CA LEU A 216 -10.17 -8.47 -5.22
C LEU A 216 -9.94 -9.96 -4.94
N ILE A 217 -10.35 -10.44 -3.77
CA ILE A 217 -10.15 -11.84 -3.35
C ILE A 217 -10.89 -12.81 -4.28
N SER A 218 -12.13 -12.48 -4.67
CA SER A 218 -12.90 -13.27 -5.65
C SER A 218 -12.15 -13.42 -6.96
N TYR A 219 -11.59 -12.31 -7.46
CA TYR A 219 -10.86 -12.29 -8.72
C TYR A 219 -9.55 -13.08 -8.64
N VAL A 220 -8.76 -12.86 -7.58
CA VAL A 220 -7.53 -13.63 -7.29
C VAL A 220 -7.83 -15.13 -7.29
N CYS A 221 -8.94 -15.54 -6.69
CA CYS A 221 -9.27 -16.96 -6.56
C CYS A 221 -9.82 -17.64 -7.81
N LYS A 222 -10.22 -16.87 -8.81
CA LYS A 222 -10.66 -17.39 -10.11
C LYS A 222 -9.60 -17.25 -11.19
N SER A 223 -8.55 -16.48 -10.94
CA SER A 223 -7.40 -16.42 -11.82
C SER A 223 -6.57 -17.70 -11.74
N ASN A 224 -5.99 -18.10 -12.87
CA ASN A 224 -4.99 -19.16 -12.96
C ASN A 224 -3.55 -18.62 -12.86
N ASP A 225 -3.39 -17.33 -12.58
CA ASP A 225 -2.09 -16.67 -12.58
C ASP A 225 -1.24 -17.02 -11.36
N THR A 226 0.09 -16.97 -11.55
CA THR A 226 1.03 -17.03 -10.44
C THR A 226 0.95 -15.75 -9.61
N LEU A 227 0.48 -15.89 -8.37
CA LEU A 227 0.31 -14.78 -7.45
C LEU A 227 1.65 -14.40 -6.76
N PRO A 228 1.87 -13.13 -6.40
CA PRO A 228 3.01 -12.74 -5.58
C PRO A 228 3.05 -13.52 -4.26
N GLU A 229 4.22 -13.98 -3.83
CA GLU A 229 4.38 -14.78 -2.60
C GLU A 229 3.82 -14.09 -1.35
N ASN A 230 3.94 -12.76 -1.28
CA ASN A 230 3.48 -11.95 -0.16
C ASN A 230 2.02 -11.48 -0.27
N LEU A 231 1.28 -11.88 -1.33
CA LEU A 231 -0.10 -11.45 -1.52
C LEU A 231 -0.95 -11.83 -0.30
N TRP A 232 -0.88 -13.10 0.12
CA TRP A 232 -1.72 -13.64 1.19
C TRP A 232 -1.44 -13.02 2.55
N GLU A 233 -0.18 -12.69 2.85
CA GLU A 233 0.21 -11.97 4.07
C GLU A 233 -0.46 -10.58 4.10
N VAL A 234 -0.41 -9.84 2.99
CA VAL A 234 -1.07 -8.52 2.94
C VAL A 234 -2.59 -8.63 2.97
N GLN A 235 -3.17 -9.68 2.40
CA GLN A 235 -4.61 -9.92 2.49
C GLN A 235 -5.05 -10.29 3.92
N HIS A 236 -4.21 -11.02 4.66
CA HIS A 236 -4.42 -11.30 6.08
C HIS A 236 -4.45 -10.00 6.90
N ASP A 237 -3.45 -9.13 6.75
CA ASP A 237 -3.41 -7.85 7.45
C ASP A 237 -4.62 -6.97 7.12
N THR A 238 -5.03 -6.97 5.84
CA THR A 238 -6.22 -6.23 5.38
C THR A 238 -7.50 -6.80 6.00
N ALA A 239 -7.62 -8.13 6.07
CA ALA A 239 -8.76 -8.82 6.70
C ALA A 239 -8.84 -8.51 8.19
N GLN A 240 -7.73 -8.55 8.91
CA GLN A 240 -7.66 -8.21 10.34
C GLN A 240 -8.09 -6.77 10.61
N TRP A 241 -7.67 -5.82 9.78
CA TRP A 241 -8.16 -4.45 9.89
C TRP A 241 -9.67 -4.34 9.66
N LEU A 242 -10.20 -4.98 8.60
CA LEU A 242 -11.63 -4.95 8.28
C LEU A 242 -12.47 -5.55 9.41
N ILE A 243 -12.01 -6.67 9.99
CA ILE A 243 -12.63 -7.29 11.17
C ILE A 243 -12.68 -6.29 12.33
N ASN A 244 -11.55 -5.68 12.67
CA ASN A 244 -11.47 -4.74 13.79
C ASN A 244 -12.38 -3.51 13.61
N ASP A 245 -12.50 -3.00 12.38
CA ASP A 245 -13.34 -1.83 12.09
C ASP A 245 -14.83 -2.21 12.06
N LEU A 246 -15.20 -3.32 11.40
CA LEU A 246 -16.59 -3.81 11.35
C LEU A 246 -17.10 -4.24 12.73
N SER A 247 -16.27 -4.82 13.59
CA SER A 247 -16.65 -5.22 14.96
C SER A 247 -17.09 -4.04 15.83
N ARG A 248 -16.68 -2.80 15.50
CA ARG A 248 -17.18 -1.60 16.18
C ARG A 248 -18.66 -1.34 15.92
N HIS A 249 -19.19 -1.91 14.84
CA HIS A 249 -20.56 -1.74 14.38
C HIS A 249 -21.46 -2.97 14.66
N GLU A 250 -20.91 -4.07 15.17
CA GLU A 250 -21.65 -5.34 15.39
C GLU A 250 -22.81 -5.23 16.37
N LYS A 251 -22.72 -4.36 17.39
CA LYS A 251 -23.79 -4.20 18.38
C LYS A 251 -25.03 -3.52 17.81
N GLU A 252 -24.87 -2.79 16.71
CA GLU A 252 -25.88 -1.92 16.14
C GLU A 252 -26.44 -2.49 14.83
N GLN A 253 -25.70 -3.38 14.16
CA GLN A 253 -25.96 -3.78 12.78
C GLN A 253 -25.67 -5.27 12.57
N ASN A 254 -26.71 -6.04 12.22
CA ASN A 254 -26.59 -7.47 11.92
C ASN A 254 -25.66 -7.72 10.72
N GLU A 255 -25.64 -6.80 9.77
CA GLU A 255 -24.79 -6.86 8.58
C GLU A 255 -23.30 -6.82 8.94
N ALA A 256 -22.91 -6.03 9.94
CA ALA A 256 -21.53 -6.02 10.44
C ALA A 256 -21.15 -7.40 10.99
N VAL A 257 -22.03 -8.07 11.73
CA VAL A 257 -21.79 -9.41 12.28
C VAL A 257 -21.58 -10.43 11.16
N ILE A 258 -22.41 -10.39 10.12
CA ILE A 258 -22.31 -11.30 8.97
C ILE A 258 -20.99 -11.08 8.22
N LEU A 259 -20.64 -9.81 7.94
CA LEU A 259 -19.39 -9.48 7.25
C LEU A 259 -18.16 -9.86 8.08
N THR A 260 -18.12 -9.49 9.37
CA THR A 260 -17.00 -9.85 10.25
C THR A 260 -16.77 -11.35 10.27
N ARG A 261 -17.83 -12.15 10.51
CA ARG A 261 -17.70 -13.61 10.57
C ARG A 261 -17.19 -14.21 9.26
N SER A 262 -17.64 -13.67 8.14
CA SER A 262 -17.24 -14.19 6.83
C SER A 262 -15.80 -13.84 6.50
N ILE A 263 -15.36 -12.62 6.82
CA ILE A 263 -13.96 -12.21 6.68
C ILE A 263 -13.08 -13.07 7.58
N GLN A 264 -13.48 -13.34 8.83
CA GLN A 264 -12.74 -14.24 9.75
C GLN A 264 -12.57 -15.66 9.20
N ARG A 265 -13.60 -16.21 8.55
CA ARG A 265 -13.51 -17.56 7.95
C ARG A 265 -12.57 -17.58 6.75
N ILE A 266 -12.69 -16.60 5.86
CA ILE A 266 -11.78 -16.45 4.71
C ILE A 266 -10.34 -16.30 5.20
N ASP A 267 -10.13 -15.42 6.17
CA ASP A 267 -8.82 -15.14 6.74
C ASP A 267 -8.14 -16.37 7.33
N LYS A 268 -8.87 -17.12 8.15
CA LYS A 268 -8.38 -18.38 8.73
C LYS A 268 -7.88 -19.34 7.67
N GLU A 269 -8.51 -19.39 6.50
CA GLU A 269 -8.14 -20.36 5.46
C GLU A 269 -7.15 -19.85 4.43
N MET A 270 -7.02 -18.53 4.26
CA MET A 270 -5.85 -17.95 3.61
C MET A 270 -4.56 -18.36 4.34
N VAL A 271 -4.58 -18.38 5.68
CA VAL A 271 -3.42 -18.80 6.51
C VAL A 271 -3.17 -20.32 6.41
N GLN A 272 -4.22 -21.14 6.33
CA GLN A 272 -4.10 -22.60 6.43
C GLN A 272 -3.86 -23.32 5.10
N LYS A 273 -4.40 -22.83 3.98
CA LYS A 273 -4.45 -23.61 2.72
C LYS A 273 -4.31 -22.73 1.48
N GLN A 274 -3.12 -22.18 1.21
CA GLN A 274 -2.89 -21.31 0.04
C GLN A 274 -3.45 -21.87 -1.29
N ASN A 275 -3.36 -23.19 -1.54
CA ASN A 275 -3.88 -23.81 -2.78
C ASN A 275 -5.34 -24.30 -2.69
N GLY A 276 -5.91 -24.42 -1.50
CA GLY A 276 -7.29 -24.91 -1.27
C GLY A 276 -8.28 -23.83 -0.84
N ALA A 277 -7.77 -22.67 -0.41
CA ALA A 277 -8.54 -21.56 0.14
C ALA A 277 -9.59 -21.06 -0.86
N CYS A 278 -9.26 -21.02 -2.15
CA CYS A 278 -10.11 -20.36 -3.14
C CYS A 278 -11.48 -21.00 -3.36
N ARG A 279 -11.58 -22.34 -3.28
CA ARG A 279 -12.90 -23.00 -3.35
C ARG A 279 -13.79 -22.59 -2.17
N MET A 280 -13.22 -22.52 -0.98
CA MET A 280 -13.97 -22.16 0.22
C MET A 280 -14.27 -20.66 0.26
N ILE A 281 -13.34 -19.81 -0.16
CA ILE A 281 -13.54 -18.37 -0.33
C ILE A 281 -14.73 -18.08 -1.25
N ILE A 282 -14.82 -18.77 -2.40
CA ILE A 282 -15.97 -18.62 -3.31
C ILE A 282 -17.26 -19.09 -2.64
N SER A 283 -17.22 -20.18 -1.86
CA SER A 283 -18.39 -20.64 -1.10
C SER A 283 -18.82 -19.65 -0.02
N GLU A 284 -17.88 -19.03 0.70
CA GLU A 284 -18.17 -18.04 1.73
C GLU A 284 -18.65 -16.72 1.13
N LEU A 285 -18.14 -16.33 -0.04
CA LEU A 285 -18.68 -15.20 -0.81
C LEU A 285 -20.16 -15.41 -1.16
N ASN A 286 -20.53 -16.64 -1.54
CA ASN A 286 -21.93 -17.00 -1.76
C ASN A 286 -22.72 -17.01 -0.44
N PHE A 287 -22.12 -17.46 0.67
CA PHE A 287 -22.76 -17.41 1.99
C PHE A 287 -22.99 -15.97 2.50
N VAL A 288 -22.02 -15.07 2.36
CA VAL A 288 -22.18 -13.63 2.66
C VAL A 288 -23.36 -13.08 1.88
N THR A 289 -23.41 -13.45 0.61
CA THR A 289 -24.48 -13.06 -0.30
C THR A 289 -25.84 -13.56 0.25
N GLU A 290 -25.96 -14.83 0.60
CA GLU A 290 -27.21 -15.37 1.15
C GLU A 290 -27.58 -14.82 2.52
N GLY A 291 -26.61 -14.64 3.42
CA GLY A 291 -26.81 -14.17 4.79
C GLY A 291 -27.29 -12.72 4.84
N LEU A 292 -26.74 -11.84 4.01
CA LEU A 292 -27.17 -10.44 3.91
C LEU A 292 -28.58 -10.29 3.31
N ASN A 293 -29.03 -11.28 2.53
CA ASN A 293 -30.42 -11.31 2.06
C ASN A 293 -31.39 -11.69 3.20
N ALA A 294 -30.97 -12.55 4.12
CA ALA A 294 -31.80 -13.11 5.18
C ALA A 294 -31.91 -12.25 6.45
N SER A 295 -31.02 -11.26 6.65
CA SER A 295 -31.03 -10.40 7.85
C SER A 295 -32.07 -9.27 7.82
N LYS A 296 -33.10 -9.40 6.98
CA LYS A 296 -34.25 -8.50 6.84
C LYS A 296 -35.48 -9.11 7.47
#